data_AF-A0A1F8XFH1-F1
#
_entry.id   AF-A0A1F8XFH1-F1
#
_cell.length_a   1.000
_cell.length_b   1.000
_cell.length_c   1.000
_cell.angle_alpha   90.00
_cell.angle_beta   90.00
_cell.angle_gamma   90.00
#
_symmetry.space_group_name_H-M   'P 1'
#
loop_
_entity.id
_entity.type
_entity.pdbx_description
1 polymer ?
#
loop_
_entity_poly.entity_id
_entity_poly.type
_entity_poly.pdbx_seq_one_letter_code
_entity_poly.pdbx_strand_id
1 'polypeptide(L)'
;MKIFLLTLVLAITSCAAPMSFSDMPLSRYDKNTEYGIKDRTDGFDIAVLYSKYELIPASDAVAMACKSSLTSIAWEVSEKKGRQIAPINEQTIKISMGRNGLSGMTSCRAFATAKWK
;
A
#
# COMPACT_ATOMS: atom_id res chain seq x y z
N MET A 1 6.91 -15.87 -39.67
CA MET A 1 7.81 -16.09 -38.49
C MET A 1 8.29 -14.81 -37.81
N LYS A 2 8.83 -13.80 -38.53
CA LYS A 2 9.32 -12.55 -37.92
C LYS A 2 8.25 -11.73 -37.15
N ILE A 3 7.02 -11.67 -37.66
CA ILE A 3 5.91 -10.95 -37.00
C ILE A 3 5.49 -11.62 -35.69
N PHE A 4 5.48 -12.96 -35.66
CA PHE A 4 5.09 -13.72 -34.46
C PHE A 4 6.08 -13.54 -33.31
N LEU A 5 7.37 -13.42 -33.62
CA LEU A 5 8.43 -13.12 -32.65
C LEU A 5 8.30 -11.70 -32.09
N LEU A 6 7.91 -10.73 -32.93
CA LEU A 6 7.70 -9.34 -32.50
C LEU A 6 6.50 -9.20 -31.55
N THR A 7 5.39 -9.90 -31.83
CA THR A 7 4.23 -9.95 -30.93
C THR A 7 4.52 -10.66 -29.61
N LEU A 8 5.41 -11.66 -29.62
CA LEU A 8 5.80 -12.38 -28.41
C LEU A 8 6.66 -11.52 -27.48
N VAL A 9 7.53 -10.66 -28.04
CA VAL A 9 8.39 -9.75 -27.24
C VAL A 9 7.60 -8.60 -26.59
N LEU A 10 6.54 -8.10 -27.24
CA LEU A 10 5.67 -7.09 -26.61
C LEU A 10 4.79 -7.67 -25.49
N ALA A 11 4.53 -8.98 -25.49
CA ALA A 11 3.67 -9.62 -24.49
C ALA A 11 4.34 -9.80 -23.11
N ILE A 12 5.67 -9.61 -23.00
CA ILE A 12 6.45 -9.92 -21.78
C ILE A 12 6.72 -8.70 -20.89
N THR A 13 6.22 -7.50 -21.22
CA THR A 13 6.36 -6.32 -20.36
C THR A 13 5.28 -6.30 -19.29
N SER A 14 5.26 -7.30 -18.39
CA SER A 14 4.37 -7.29 -17.23
C SER A 14 4.92 -6.31 -16.18
N CYS A 15 4.29 -5.14 -16.05
CA CYS A 15 4.58 -4.19 -14.98
C CYS A 15 3.94 -4.71 -13.68
N ALA A 16 4.75 -5.18 -12.73
CA ALA A 16 4.29 -5.73 -11.46
C ALA A 16 3.95 -4.60 -10.46
N ALA A 17 2.87 -3.87 -10.71
CA ALA A 17 2.32 -2.90 -9.76
C ALA A 17 1.60 -3.61 -8.60
N PRO A 18 1.63 -3.07 -7.37
CA PRO A 18 0.90 -3.67 -6.25
C PRO A 18 -0.61 -3.58 -6.49
N MET A 19 -1.31 -4.70 -6.26
CA MET A 19 -2.77 -4.75 -6.40
C MET A 19 -3.43 -3.84 -5.35
N SER A 20 -4.56 -3.21 -5.73
CA SER A 20 -5.35 -2.42 -4.78
C SER A 20 -6.33 -3.33 -4.03
N PHE A 21 -6.49 -3.08 -2.72
CA PHE A 21 -7.51 -3.72 -1.89
C PHE A 21 -8.80 -2.90 -1.78
N SER A 22 -8.81 -1.69 -2.35
CA SER A 22 -9.88 -0.72 -2.25
C SER A 22 -9.81 0.31 -3.40
N ASP A 23 -10.95 0.84 -3.80
CA ASP A 23 -11.06 1.95 -4.77
C ASP A 23 -10.99 3.34 -4.11
N MET A 24 -10.59 3.40 -2.83
CA MET A 24 -10.46 4.67 -2.11
C MET A 24 -9.42 5.58 -2.77
N PRO A 25 -9.73 6.87 -3.01
CA PRO A 25 -8.73 7.82 -3.47
C PRO A 25 -7.67 8.00 -2.39
N LEU A 26 -6.40 7.91 -2.79
CA LEU A 26 -5.28 8.15 -1.89
C LEU A 26 -4.84 9.61 -1.98
N SER A 27 -4.53 10.19 -0.83
CA SER A 27 -3.96 11.52 -0.69
C SER A 27 -2.55 11.42 -0.14
N ARG A 28 -1.69 12.33 -0.57
CA ARG A 28 -0.29 12.36 -0.14
C ARG A 28 -0.18 12.64 1.36
N TYR A 29 0.54 11.78 2.07
CA TYR A 29 0.89 11.97 3.48
C TYR A 29 2.31 12.56 3.58
N ASP A 30 3.28 11.93 2.93
CA ASP A 30 4.68 12.38 2.93
C ASP A 30 5.34 12.19 1.54
N LYS A 31 6.68 12.12 1.48
CA LYS A 31 7.42 11.89 0.23
C LYS A 31 7.14 10.53 -0.42
N ASN A 32 6.98 9.50 0.39
CA ASN A 32 6.92 8.09 0.02
C ASN A 32 5.56 7.45 0.33
N THR A 33 4.70 8.13 1.08
CA THR A 33 3.46 7.58 1.63
C THR A 33 2.24 8.35 1.12
N GLU A 34 1.25 7.61 0.65
CA GLU A 34 -0.10 8.08 0.37
C GLU A 34 -1.10 7.24 1.17
N TYR A 35 -2.23 7.83 1.57
CA TYR A 35 -3.26 7.13 2.33
C TYR A 35 -4.67 7.57 1.96
N GLY A 36 -5.63 6.68 2.18
CA GLY A 36 -7.06 6.95 2.01
C GLY A 36 -7.84 6.37 3.18
N ILE A 37 -8.86 7.11 3.61
CA ILE A 37 -9.77 6.69 4.69
C ILE A 37 -11.17 6.56 4.12
N LYS A 38 -11.89 5.52 4.54
CA LYS A 38 -13.33 5.40 4.35
C LYS A 38 -14.00 5.17 5.68
N ASP A 39 -14.87 6.09 6.06
CA ASP A 39 -15.61 6.00 7.32
C ASP A 39 -16.56 4.79 7.32
N ARG A 40 -16.71 4.20 8.51
CA ARG A 40 -17.63 3.10 8.79
C ARG A 40 -18.42 3.40 10.06
N THR A 41 -19.49 2.65 10.28
CA THR A 41 -20.27 2.73 11.52
C THR A 41 -19.49 2.23 12.73
N ASP A 42 -18.66 1.20 12.54
CA ASP A 42 -17.87 0.53 13.58
C ASP A 42 -16.41 1.00 13.65
N GLY A 43 -16.01 1.97 12.82
CA GLY A 43 -14.62 2.31 12.65
C GLY A 43 -14.34 3.13 11.40
N PHE A 44 -13.21 2.83 10.78
CA PHE A 44 -12.88 3.27 9.43
C PHE A 44 -11.97 2.25 8.75
N ASP A 45 -12.10 2.16 7.43
CA ASP A 45 -11.12 1.46 6.60
C ASP A 45 -9.99 2.42 6.26
N ILE A 46 -8.76 1.89 6.28
CA ILE A 46 -7.55 2.62 5.91
C ILE A 46 -6.80 1.85 4.83
N ALA A 47 -6.43 2.57 3.78
CA ALA A 47 -5.52 2.09 2.73
C ALA A 47 -4.26 2.97 2.74
N VAL A 48 -3.09 2.35 2.62
CA VAL A 48 -1.79 3.04 2.51
C VAL A 48 -1.05 2.52 1.30
N LEU A 49 -0.43 3.41 0.55
CA LEU A 49 0.57 3.11 -0.47
C LEU A 49 1.90 3.70 -0.02
N TYR A 50 2.86 2.84 0.27
CA TYR A 50 4.24 3.22 0.58
C TYR A 50 5.14 2.84 -0.60
N SER A 51 5.92 3.77 -1.12
CA SER A 51 6.79 3.55 -2.27
C SER A 51 8.14 4.22 -2.09
N LYS A 52 9.22 3.47 -2.33
CA LYS A 52 10.59 3.96 -2.17
C LYS A 52 11.50 3.42 -3.27
N TYR A 53 12.45 4.23 -3.70
CA TYR A 53 13.52 3.79 -4.60
C TYR A 53 14.50 2.88 -3.86
N GLU A 54 14.77 1.72 -4.43
CA GLU A 54 15.72 0.75 -3.89
C GLU A 54 16.55 0.11 -5.01
N LEU A 55 17.86 0.38 -4.98
CA LEU A 55 18.82 -0.25 -5.90
C LEU A 55 18.86 -1.77 -5.68
N ILE A 56 18.95 -2.19 -4.42
CA ILE A 56 18.84 -3.58 -3.98
C ILE A 56 17.48 -3.74 -3.29
N PRO A 57 16.58 -4.61 -3.78
CA PRO A 57 15.24 -4.74 -3.23
C PRO A 57 15.30 -5.29 -1.80
N ALA A 58 14.77 -4.53 -0.86
CA ALA A 58 14.58 -4.96 0.51
C ALA A 58 13.07 -5.04 0.81
N SER A 59 12.39 -5.95 0.09
CA SER A 59 10.92 -6.08 0.13
C SER A 59 10.36 -6.21 1.54
N ASP A 60 11.07 -6.91 2.44
CA ASP A 60 10.66 -7.06 3.84
C ASP A 60 10.72 -5.74 4.61
N ALA A 61 11.76 -4.92 4.38
CA ALA A 61 11.89 -3.60 4.98
C ALA A 61 10.78 -2.66 4.49
N VAL A 62 10.46 -2.71 3.18
CA VAL A 62 9.35 -1.95 2.59
C VAL A 62 8.01 -2.42 3.15
N ALA A 63 7.80 -3.73 3.29
CA ALA A 63 6.57 -4.28 3.87
C ALA A 63 6.39 -3.89 5.34
N MET A 64 7.46 -3.95 6.15
CA MET A 64 7.43 -3.49 7.54
C MET A 64 7.13 -2.00 7.64
N ALA A 65 7.81 -1.17 6.84
CA ALA A 65 7.57 0.28 6.81
C ALA A 65 6.12 0.59 6.42
N CYS A 66 5.60 -0.09 5.40
CA CYS A 66 4.22 0.05 4.93
C CYS A 66 3.17 -0.29 6.00
N LYS A 67 3.35 -1.40 6.74
CA LYS A 67 2.49 -1.76 7.88
C LYS A 67 2.60 -0.75 9.01
N SER A 68 3.83 -0.33 9.34
CA SER A 68 4.09 0.67 10.38
C SER A 68 3.42 2.00 10.04
N SER A 69 3.57 2.50 8.81
CA SER A 69 2.88 3.70 8.33
C SER A 69 1.37 3.58 8.42
N LEU A 70 0.79 2.44 8.04
CA LEU A 70 -0.65 2.21 8.17
C LEU A 70 -1.10 2.32 9.63
N THR A 71 -0.41 1.65 10.55
CA THR A 71 -0.76 1.68 11.97
C THR A 71 -0.62 3.09 12.53
N SER A 72 0.48 3.79 12.26
CA SER A 72 0.70 5.18 12.71
C SER A 72 -0.36 6.14 12.19
N ILE A 73 -0.67 6.09 10.89
CA ILE A 73 -1.68 6.95 10.28
C ILE A 73 -3.07 6.64 10.84
N ALA A 74 -3.39 5.37 11.10
CA ALA A 74 -4.65 5.00 11.73
C ALA A 74 -4.79 5.63 13.12
N TRP A 75 -3.73 5.63 13.93
CA TRP A 75 -3.74 6.30 15.23
C TRP A 75 -3.91 7.81 15.10
N GLU A 76 -3.18 8.47 14.22
CA GLU A 76 -3.34 9.91 13.98
C GLU A 76 -4.76 10.28 13.53
N VAL A 77 -5.37 9.47 12.65
CA VAL A 77 -6.75 9.67 12.21
C VAL A 77 -7.72 9.50 13.37
N SER A 78 -7.47 8.53 14.25
CA SER A 78 -8.28 8.31 15.44
C SER A 78 -8.22 9.50 16.41
N GLU A 79 -7.03 10.05 16.63
CA GLU A 79 -6.80 11.24 17.46
C GLU A 79 -7.50 12.47 16.88
N LYS A 80 -7.38 12.70 15.56
CA LYS A 80 -8.07 13.77 14.85
C LYS A 80 -9.60 13.65 14.93
N LYS A 81 -10.13 12.43 14.99
CA LYS A 81 -11.57 12.15 15.16
C LYS A 81 -12.01 12.16 16.62
N GLY A 82 -11.09 12.34 17.57
CA GLY A 82 -11.39 12.37 19.00
C GLY A 82 -11.93 11.04 19.53
N ARG A 83 -11.63 9.91 18.87
CA ARG A 83 -12.09 8.57 19.26
C ARG A 83 -10.94 7.58 19.20
N GLN A 84 -10.79 6.75 20.23
CA GLN A 84 -9.76 5.71 20.24
C GLN A 84 -10.17 4.52 19.38
N ILE A 85 -9.18 3.92 18.71
CA ILE A 85 -9.33 2.64 18.02
C ILE A 85 -8.80 1.47 18.85
N ALA A 86 -9.34 0.28 18.64
CA ALA A 86 -8.73 -0.95 19.12
C ALA A 86 -7.37 -1.17 18.42
N PRO A 87 -6.40 -1.83 19.08
CA PRO A 87 -5.13 -2.17 18.45
C PRO A 87 -5.34 -2.95 17.14
N ILE A 88 -4.71 -2.49 16.06
CA ILE A 88 -4.73 -3.20 14.78
C ILE A 88 -3.73 -4.34 14.87
N ASN A 89 -4.18 -5.58 14.62
CA ASN A 89 -3.29 -6.73 14.54
C ASN A 89 -2.50 -6.68 13.22
N GLU A 90 -1.18 -6.56 13.30
CA GLU A 90 -0.30 -6.47 12.12
C GLU A 90 -0.34 -7.70 11.20
N GLN A 91 -0.75 -8.86 11.72
CA GLN A 91 -0.90 -10.09 10.94
C GLN A 91 -2.16 -10.08 10.09
N THR A 92 -3.18 -9.27 10.43
CA THR A 92 -4.41 -9.16 9.65
C THR A 92 -4.37 -8.06 8.60
N ILE A 93 -3.33 -7.21 8.63
CA ILE A 93 -3.09 -6.18 7.61
C ILE A 93 -2.82 -6.88 6.27
N LYS A 94 -3.70 -6.65 5.30
CA LYS A 94 -3.53 -7.14 3.94
C LYS A 94 -2.47 -6.29 3.27
N ILE A 95 -1.43 -6.94 2.74
CA ILE A 95 -0.37 -6.25 2.00
C ILE A 95 -0.24 -6.81 0.59
N SER A 96 0.05 -5.94 -0.37
CA SER A 96 0.45 -6.30 -1.72
C SER A 96 1.72 -5.56 -2.07
N MET A 97 2.71 -6.30 -2.54
CA MET A 97 3.99 -5.77 -2.97
C MET A 97 4.00 -5.64 -4.49
N GLY A 98 4.73 -4.64 -4.98
CA GLY A 98 5.04 -4.48 -6.38
C GLY A 98 6.44 -3.91 -6.55
N ARG A 99 7.05 -4.22 -7.70
CA ARG A 99 8.34 -3.65 -8.07
C ARG A 99 8.30 -3.18 -9.50
N ASN A 100 8.66 -1.92 -9.69
CA ASN A 100 8.87 -1.37 -11.01
C ASN A 100 10.36 -1.43 -11.35
N GLY A 101 10.74 -2.39 -12.20
CA GLY A 101 12.12 -2.58 -12.63
C GLY A 101 12.67 -1.44 -13.49
N LEU A 102 11.80 -0.64 -14.13
CA LEU A 102 12.21 0.50 -14.95
C LEU A 102 12.58 1.71 -14.09
N SER A 103 11.82 1.98 -13.03
CA SER A 103 12.06 3.12 -12.13
C SER A 103 12.87 2.76 -10.88
N GLY A 104 13.15 1.48 -10.65
CA GLY A 104 13.80 0.99 -9.43
C GLY A 104 12.96 1.18 -8.16
N MET A 105 11.64 1.37 -8.30
CA MET A 105 10.75 1.62 -7.17
C MET A 105 10.20 0.30 -6.63
N THR A 106 10.32 0.12 -5.33
CA THR A 106 9.60 -0.92 -4.58
C THR A 106 8.41 -0.27 -3.89
N SER A 107 7.23 -0.85 -4.09
CA SER A 107 5.97 -0.32 -3.56
C SER A 107 5.24 -1.39 -2.75
N CYS A 108 4.58 -0.95 -1.68
CA CYS A 108 3.69 -1.74 -0.87
C CYS A 108 2.35 -1.03 -0.74
N ARG A 109 1.26 -1.76 -0.99
CA ARG A 109 -0.08 -1.37 -0.57
C ARG A 109 -0.47 -2.13 0.67
N ALA A 110 -0.94 -1.43 1.70
CA ALA A 110 -1.49 -2.03 2.91
C ALA A 110 -2.94 -1.61 3.09
N PHE A 111 -3.75 -2.52 3.63
CA PHE A 111 -5.15 -2.28 3.95
C PHE A 111 -5.53 -2.93 5.28
N ALA A 112 -6.26 -2.18 6.10
CA ALA A 112 -6.85 -2.69 7.33
C ALA A 112 -8.15 -1.96 7.67
N THR A 113 -8.92 -2.55 8.57
CA THR A 113 -10.08 -1.91 9.19
C THR A 113 -9.72 -1.57 10.64
N ALA A 114 -9.73 -0.29 10.97
CA ALA A 114 -9.55 0.19 12.33
C ALA A 114 -10.93 0.28 13.00
N LYS A 115 -11.13 -0.45 14.10
CA LYS A 115 -12.40 -0.46 14.84
C LYS A 115 -12.34 0.52 16.00
N TRP A 116 -13.43 1.23 16.27
CA TRP A 116 -13.54 2.03 17.48
C TRP A 116 -13.47 1.16 18.75
N LYS A 117 -12.94 1.71 19.83
CA LYS A 117 -13.05 1.12 21.17
C LYS A 117 -14.45 1.33 21.75
#